data_AF-A0A660N9C6-F1
#
_entry.id   AF-A0A660N9C6-F1
#
_cell.length_a   1.000
_cell.length_b   1.000
_cell.length_c   1.000
_cell.angle_alpha   90.00
_cell.angle_beta   90.00
_cell.angle_gamma   90.00
#
_symmetry.space_group_name_H-M   'P 1'
#
loop_
_entity.id
_entity.type
_entity.pdbx_description
1 polymer ?
#
loop_
_entity_poly.entity_id
_entity_poly.type
_entity_poly.pdbx_seq_one_letter_code
_entity_poly.pdbx_strand_id
1 'polypeptide(L)'
;VCFDAKECHSDTFRLANVHPHQMVFMKNFEAQQGVAFLIIHYTRKNQLYYLPYRELAYYWKRMEEGGRKSISFEEMCKEYPIGQHRDVLVHYLVPLGKDLNERN
;
A
#
# COMPACT_ATOMS: atom_id res chain seq x y z
N VAL A 1 -10.49 2.16 9.74
CA VAL A 1 -9.36 1.88 8.85
C VAL A 1 -8.64 0.62 9.31
N CYS A 2 -7.99 -0.13 8.41
CA CYS A 2 -7.04 -1.18 8.76
C CYS A 2 -5.81 -1.08 7.86
N PHE A 3 -4.62 -1.38 8.37
CA PHE A 3 -3.40 -1.33 7.58
C PHE A 3 -2.32 -2.24 8.14
N ASP A 4 -1.33 -2.53 7.30
CA ASP A 4 -0.06 -3.12 7.71
C ASP A 4 1.11 -2.29 7.17
N ALA A 5 2.25 -2.36 7.83
CA ALA A 5 3.47 -1.65 7.44
C ALA A 5 4.52 -2.65 6.97
N LYS A 6 5.11 -2.39 5.80
CA LYS A 6 6.16 -3.22 5.20
C LYS A 6 7.32 -2.34 4.79
N GLU A 7 8.50 -2.95 4.70
CA GLU A 7 9.68 -2.28 4.16
C GLU A 7 10.35 -3.11 3.08
N CYS A 8 11.06 -2.42 2.19
CA CYS A 8 11.98 -3.06 1.26
C CYS A 8 13.18 -2.14 0.99
N HIS A 9 14.35 -2.75 0.89
CA HIS A 9 15.59 -2.03 0.56
C HIS A 9 15.79 -1.82 -0.95
N SER A 10 15.15 -2.65 -1.79
CA SER A 10 15.21 -2.53 -3.24
C SER A 10 14.18 -1.56 -3.80
N ASP A 11 14.37 -1.16 -5.05
CA ASP A 11 13.40 -0.40 -5.85
C ASP A 11 12.20 -1.27 -6.30
N THR A 12 12.06 -2.46 -5.73
CA THR A 12 11.06 -3.45 -6.10
C THR A 12 10.53 -4.08 -4.81
N PHE A 13 9.23 -3.93 -4.56
CA PHE A 13 8.51 -4.52 -3.44
C PHE A 13 8.04 -5.94 -3.81
N ARG A 14 8.42 -6.96 -3.05
CA ARG A 14 7.99 -8.35 -3.33
C ARG A 14 6.61 -8.60 -2.75
N LEU A 15 5.67 -9.08 -3.57
CA LEU A 15 4.31 -9.39 -3.10
C LEU A 15 4.28 -10.51 -2.05
N ALA A 16 5.30 -11.37 -2.01
CA ALA A 16 5.50 -12.36 -0.96
C ALA A 16 5.65 -11.76 0.45
N ASN A 17 5.96 -10.46 0.57
CA ASN A 17 5.97 -9.75 1.84
C ASN A 17 4.55 -9.54 2.41
N VAL A 18 3.50 -9.75 1.61
CA VAL A 18 2.10 -9.71 2.01
C VAL A 18 1.59 -11.15 2.09
N HIS A 19 1.11 -11.57 3.25
CA HIS A 19 0.61 -12.92 3.43
C HIS A 19 -0.86 -13.04 2.95
N PRO A 20 -1.29 -14.21 2.42
CA PRO A 20 -2.65 -14.39 1.91
C PRO A 20 -3.76 -14.03 2.92
N HIS A 21 -3.56 -14.32 4.21
CA HIS A 21 -4.53 -13.97 5.25
C HIS A 21 -4.71 -12.45 5.39
N GLN A 22 -3.67 -11.64 5.13
CA GLN A 22 -3.75 -10.18 5.15
C GLN A 22 -4.62 -9.70 3.99
N MET A 23 -4.43 -10.26 2.79
CA MET A 23 -5.26 -9.96 1.61
C MET A 23 -6.73 -10.30 1.85
N VAL A 24 -7.02 -11.48 2.42
CA VAL A 24 -8.39 -11.90 2.75
C VAL A 24 -9.01 -10.96 3.78
N PHE A 25 -8.27 -10.61 4.83
CA PHE A 25 -8.74 -9.68 5.86
C PHE A 25 -9.05 -8.29 5.26
N MET A 26 -8.13 -7.71 4.49
CA MET A 26 -8.31 -6.40 3.85
C MET A 26 -9.50 -6.41 2.88
N LYS A 27 -9.68 -7.48 2.10
CA LYS A 27 -10.84 -7.67 1.22
C LYS A 27 -12.16 -7.62 1.99
N ASN A 28 -12.26 -8.42 3.06
CA ASN A 28 -13.47 -8.51 3.87
C ASN A 28 -13.75 -7.22 4.63
N PHE A 29 -12.70 -6.47 5.00
CA PHE A 29 -12.83 -5.16 5.65
C PHE A 29 -13.36 -4.10 4.68
N GLU A 30 -12.84 -4.06 3.45
CA GLU A 30 -13.32 -3.16 2.38
C GLU A 30 -14.75 -3.46 1.96
N ALA A 31 -15.16 -4.73 1.97
CA ALA A 31 -16.56 -5.13 1.71
C ALA A 31 -17.56 -4.55 2.73
N GLN A 32 -17.08 -4.13 3.92
CA GLN A 32 -17.87 -3.48 4.97
C GLN A 32 -17.73 -1.95 4.95
N GLN A 33 -17.34 -1.38 3.81
CA GLN A 33 -17.07 0.06 3.64
C GLN A 33 -15.92 0.57 4.52
N GLY A 34 -15.06 -0.32 5.01
CA GLY A 34 -13.83 0.05 5.69
C GLY A 34 -12.72 0.41 4.70
N VAL A 35 -11.78 1.28 5.09
CA VAL A 35 -10.59 1.59 4.27
C VAL A 35 -9.40 0.74 4.69
N ALA A 36 -8.82 0.00 3.75
CA ALA A 36 -7.66 -0.85 3.92
C ALA A 36 -6.48 -0.39 3.02
N PHE A 37 -5.26 -0.43 3.54
CA PHE A 37 -4.05 -0.02 2.79
C PHE A 37 -2.77 -0.63 3.36
N LEU A 38 -1.66 -0.51 2.63
CA LEU A 38 -0.31 -0.74 3.16
C LEU A 38 0.46 0.56 3.29
N ILE A 39 1.34 0.63 4.28
CA ILE A 39 2.43 1.60 4.32
C ILE A 39 3.70 0.88 3.87
N ILE A 40 4.34 1.37 2.81
CA ILE A 40 5.57 0.78 2.26
C ILE A 40 6.74 1.74 2.47
N HIS A 41 7.75 1.31 3.23
CA HIS A 41 9.00 2.02 3.43
C HIS A 41 10.08 1.52 2.45
N TYR A 42 10.43 2.36 1.47
CA TYR A 42 11.58 2.13 0.60
C TYR A 42 12.85 2.63 1.30
N THR A 43 13.47 1.79 2.12
CA THR A 43 14.54 2.20 3.06
C THR A 43 15.75 2.82 2.36
N ARG A 44 16.14 2.30 1.19
CA ARG A 44 17.25 2.85 0.37
C ARG A 44 16.96 4.26 -0.17
N LYS A 45 15.68 4.58 -0.39
CA LYS A 45 15.25 5.91 -0.86
C LYS A 45 14.85 6.84 0.29
N ASN A 46 14.71 6.29 1.50
CA ASN A 46 14.13 6.97 2.66
C ASN A 46 12.76 7.59 2.34
N GLN A 47 11.88 6.81 1.69
CA GLN A 47 10.55 7.24 1.27
C GLN A 47 9.47 6.28 1.75
N LEU A 48 8.38 6.84 2.25
CA LEU A 48 7.19 6.11 2.68
C LEU A 48 6.04 6.37 1.70
N TYR A 49 5.32 5.32 1.34
CA TYR A 49 4.17 5.39 0.46
C TYR A 49 2.96 4.71 1.05
N TYR A 50 1.79 5.29 0.80
CA TYR A 50 0.49 4.70 1.07
C TYR A 50 0.06 3.93 -0.19
N LEU A 51 -0.20 2.63 -0.07
CA LEU A 51 -0.71 1.79 -1.15
C LEU A 51 -2.15 1.39 -0.84
N PRO A 52 -3.17 1.99 -1.50
CA PRO A 52 -4.56 1.64 -1.27
C PRO A 52 -4.83 0.16 -1.59
N TYR A 53 -5.79 -0.47 -0.90
CA TYR A 53 -6.15 -1.88 -1.17
C TYR A 53 -6.53 -2.12 -2.63
N ARG A 54 -7.19 -1.17 -3.31
CA ARG A 54 -7.54 -1.31 -4.75
C ARG A 54 -6.31 -1.56 -5.64
N GLU A 55 -5.20 -0.89 -5.37
CA GLU A 55 -3.95 -1.08 -6.12
C GLU A 55 -3.27 -2.38 -5.70
N LEU A 56 -3.20 -2.66 -4.40
CA LEU A 56 -2.64 -3.92 -3.90
C LEU A 56 -3.37 -5.14 -4.49
N ALA A 57 -4.70 -5.10 -4.54
CA ALA A 57 -5.53 -6.16 -5.10
C ALA A 57 -5.28 -6.35 -6.61
N TYR A 58 -5.05 -5.27 -7.35
CA TYR A 58 -4.65 -5.34 -8.76
C TYR A 58 -3.32 -6.08 -8.93
N TYR A 59 -2.28 -5.71 -8.18
CA TYR A 59 -0.98 -6.37 -8.25
C TYR A 59 -1.03 -7.83 -7.78
N TRP A 60 -1.84 -8.10 -6.75
CA TRP A 60 -2.05 -9.46 -6.23
C TRP A 60 -2.71 -10.36 -7.27
N LYS A 61 -3.80 -9.92 -7.90
CA LYS A 61 -4.50 -10.66 -8.96
C LYS A 61 -3.55 -10.94 -10.14
N ARG A 62 -2.79 -9.94 -10.58
CA ARG A 62 -1.78 -10.11 -11.64
C ARG A 62 -0.76 -11.20 -11.30
N MET A 63 -0.33 -11.31 -10.04
CA MET A 63 0.56 -12.38 -9.58
C MET A 63 -0.11 -13.74 -9.62
N GLU A 64 -1.38 -13.84 -9.19
CA GLU A 64 -2.16 -15.08 -9.21
C GLU A 64 -2.39 -15.58 -10.65
N GLU A 65 -2.52 -14.67 -11.61
CA GLU A 65 -2.65 -14.96 -13.05
C GLU A 65 -1.30 -15.33 -13.72
N GLY A 66 -0.23 -15.52 -12.95
CA GLY A 66 1.09 -15.91 -13.46
C GLY A 66 1.99 -14.74 -13.88
N GLY A 67 1.58 -13.50 -13.64
CA GLY A 67 2.37 -12.30 -13.88
C GLY A 67 3.50 -12.06 -12.86
N ARG A 68 4.04 -10.84 -12.86
CA ARG A 68 5.16 -10.47 -11.99
C ARG A 68 4.77 -10.54 -10.51
N LYS A 69 5.62 -11.16 -9.69
CA LYS A 69 5.44 -11.34 -8.22
C LYS A 69 5.99 -10.18 -7.39
N SER A 70 6.04 -8.98 -7.98
CA SER A 70 6.64 -7.80 -7.38
C SER A 70 6.10 -6.53 -7.99
N ILE A 71 6.15 -5.44 -7.24
CA ILE A 71 5.79 -4.08 -7.66
C ILE A 71 7.09 -3.27 -7.77
N SER A 72 7.48 -2.86 -8.97
CA SER A 72 8.58 -1.89 -9.12
C SER A 72 8.16 -0.52 -8.63
N PHE A 73 9.10 0.25 -8.09
CA PHE A 73 8.88 1.63 -7.65
C PHE A 73 8.40 2.53 -8.81
N GLU A 74 8.79 2.18 -10.03
CA GLU A 74 8.36 2.90 -11.23
C GLU A 74 6.91 2.62 -11.61
N GLU A 75 6.44 1.36 -11.46
CA GLU A 75 5.06 0.99 -11.79
C GLU A 75 4.07 1.36 -10.69
N MET A 76 4.54 1.59 -9.46
CA MET A 76 3.71 2.00 -8.33
C MET A 76 3.21 3.44 -8.50
N CYS A 77 1.96 3.69 -8.10
CA CYS A 77 1.41 5.04 -8.02
C CYS A 77 2.19 5.90 -7.02
N LYS A 78 2.70 7.06 -7.48
CA LYS A 78 3.51 7.99 -6.67
C LYS A 78 2.69 9.13 -6.08
N GLU A 79 1.38 9.10 -6.26
CA GLU A 79 0.45 10.13 -5.83
C GLU A 79 0.10 10.10 -4.33
N TYR A 80 0.63 9.09 -3.63
CA TYR A 80 0.35 8.79 -2.23
C TYR A 80 1.61 8.80 -1.34
N PRO A 81 2.49 9.82 -1.41
CA PRO A 81 3.64 9.90 -0.52
C PRO A 81 3.17 10.14 0.92
N ILE A 82 3.81 9.48 1.88
CA ILE A 82 3.62 9.73 3.30
C ILE A 82 4.78 10.62 3.78
N GLY A 83 4.44 11.86 4.10
CA GLY A 83 5.38 12.83 4.65
C GLY A 83 5.47 12.80 6.17
N GLN A 84 6.39 13.60 6.68
CA GLN A 84 6.47 13.98 8.09
C GLN A 84 5.83 15.36 8.26
N HIS A 85 5.17 15.58 9.39
CA HIS A 85 4.64 16.90 9.73
C HIS A 85 4.76 17.13 11.24
N ARG A 86 5.56 18.13 11.62
CA ARG A 86 5.92 18.43 13.02
C ARG A 86 6.43 17.17 13.72
N ASP A 87 5.78 16.76 14.82
CA ASP A 87 6.15 15.60 15.63
C ASP A 87 5.63 14.26 15.08
N VAL A 88 4.93 14.27 13.93
CA VAL A 88 4.38 13.05 13.31
C VAL A 88 5.33 12.53 12.23
N LEU A 89 5.97 11.39 12.52
CA LEU A 89 6.98 10.75 11.64
C LEU A 89 6.38 10.01 10.43
N VAL A 90 5.11 9.60 10.49
CA VAL A 90 4.43 8.85 9.43
C VAL A 90 3.02 9.41 9.28
N HIS A 91 2.87 10.52 8.56
CA HIS A 91 1.61 11.27 8.49
C HIS A 91 0.63 10.67 7.45
N TYR A 92 0.27 9.39 7.63
CA TYR A 92 -0.58 8.64 6.68
C TYR A 92 -2.03 9.17 6.57
N LEU A 93 -2.48 10.02 7.49
CA LEU A 93 -3.81 10.62 7.46
C LEU A 93 -4.03 11.55 6.24
N VAL A 94 -2.95 12.15 5.71
CA VAL A 94 -3.02 12.99 4.50
C VAL A 94 -3.35 12.15 3.26
N PRO A 95 -2.57 11.10 2.91
CA PRO A 95 -2.93 10.25 1.79
C PRO A 95 -4.23 9.46 2.02
N LEU A 96 -4.59 9.12 3.26
CA LEU A 96 -5.90 8.54 3.57
C LEU A 96 -7.04 9.50 3.22
N GLY A 97 -6.92 10.79 3.54
CA GLY A 97 -7.93 11.80 3.16
C GLY A 97 -8.08 11.92 1.65
N LYS A 98 -6.97 11.85 0.90
CA LYS A 98 -6.99 11.79 -0.56
C LYS A 98 -7.70 10.53 -1.06
N ASP A 99 -7.35 9.36 -0.53
CA ASP A 99 -7.98 8.07 -0.88
C ASP A 99 -9.50 8.11 -0.67
N LEU A 100 -9.95 8.66 0.46
CA LEU A 100 -11.37 8.84 0.75
C LEU A 100 -12.10 9.75 -0.24
N ASN A 101 -11.45 10.83 -0.70
CA ASN A 101 -12.04 11.75 -1.67
C ASN A 101 -12.16 11.15 -3.08
N GLU A 102 -11.25 10.26 -3.47
CA GLU A 102 -11.27 9.59 -4.79
C GLU A 102 -12.32 8.47 -4.89
N ARG A 103 -12.90 8.05 -3.76
CA ARG A 103 -13.91 6.99 -3.70
C ARG A 103 -15.33 7.48 -3.98
N ASN A 104 -15.54 8.80 -4.07
CA ASN A 104 -16.83 9.47 -4.24
C ASN A 104 -17.00 10.06 -5.64
#